data_AF-A0A0R3QDG9-F1
#
_entry.id   AF-A0A0R3QDG9-F1
#
_cell.length_a   1.000
_cell.length_b   1.000
_cell.length_c   1.000
_cell.angle_alpha   90.00
_cell.angle_beta   90.00
_cell.angle_gamma   90.00
#
_symmetry.space_group_name_H-M   'P 1'
#
loop_
_entity.id
_entity.type
_entity.pdbx_description
1 polymer ?
#
loop_
_entity_poly.entity_id
_entity_poly.type
_entity_poly.pdbx_seq_one_letter_code
_entity_poly.pdbx_strand_id
1 'polypeptide(L)'
;MDNEFLYVHSCDLEGNVQLRIGSLEGSTSLLDKSYRVVGGNFFITASVYCNKRRVGVPVSTSYKSPPSHVRTTLHSWDEWILLPIKISELSLDSFIHACLWDVSDSLDARFIAHSSVSLFSKRGVLRTGTIALK
;
A
#
# COMPACT_ATOMS: atom_id res chain seq x y z
N MET A 1 1.78 -29.07 23.16
CA MET A 1 2.24 -28.99 21.75
C MET A 1 2.99 -27.68 21.67
N ASP A 2 4.31 -27.77 21.70
CA ASP A 2 5.19 -26.61 21.64
C ASP A 2 5.03 -25.97 20.25
N ASN A 3 4.38 -24.80 20.20
CA ASN A 3 4.44 -23.93 19.03
C ASN A 3 5.84 -23.31 19.00
N GLU A 4 6.83 -24.09 18.56
CA GLU A 4 8.16 -23.58 18.28
C GLU A 4 8.03 -22.66 17.05
N PHE A 5 8.05 -21.35 17.29
CA PHE A 5 8.05 -20.37 16.20
C PHE A 5 9.40 -20.47 15.48
N LEU A 6 9.41 -21.22 14.38
CA LEU A 6 10.56 -21.30 13.50
C LEU A 6 10.73 -19.96 12.79
N TYR A 7 11.83 -19.27 13.06
CA TYR A 7 12.23 -18.06 12.36
C TYR A 7 13.11 -18.45 11.16
N VAL A 8 12.91 -17.74 10.05
CA VAL A 8 13.75 -17.86 8.84
C VAL A 8 14.44 -16.52 8.61
N HIS A 9 15.72 -16.54 8.23
CA HIS A 9 16.45 -15.32 7.91
C HIS A 9 15.92 -14.73 6.60
N SER A 10 15.85 -13.40 6.51
CA SER A 10 15.35 -12.73 5.31
C SER A 10 16.17 -13.07 4.06
N CYS A 11 17.48 -13.33 4.20
CA CYS A 11 18.35 -13.74 3.11
C CYS A 11 17.97 -15.07 2.45
N ASP A 12 17.26 -15.94 3.18
CA ASP A 12 16.83 -17.25 2.70
C ASP A 12 15.44 -17.18 2.01
N LEU A 13 14.81 -16.00 1.98
CA LEU A 13 13.50 -15.77 1.37
C LEU A 13 13.67 -15.26 -0.06
N GLU A 14 13.47 -16.14 -1.04
CA GLU A 14 13.56 -15.79 -2.47
C GLU A 14 12.31 -15.11 -3.04
N GLY A 15 11.24 -15.05 -2.25
CA GLY A 15 9.97 -14.45 -2.66
C GLY A 15 10.04 -12.93 -2.79
N ASN A 16 9.29 -12.41 -3.76
CA ASN A 16 9.05 -10.97 -3.91
C ASN A 16 8.15 -10.44 -2.80
N VAL A 17 8.27 -9.15 -2.49
CA VAL A 17 7.34 -8.47 -1.57
C VAL A 17 5.93 -8.45 -2.18
N GLN A 18 4.97 -8.98 -1.43
CA GLN A 18 3.56 -9.02 -1.81
C GLN A 18 2.72 -8.22 -0.82
N LEU A 19 1.77 -7.45 -1.34
CA LEU A 19 0.87 -6.62 -0.54
C LEU A 19 -0.55 -6.80 -1.00
N ARG A 20 -1.48 -6.96 -0.06
CA ARG A 20 -2.92 -6.86 -0.34
C ARG A 20 -3.38 -5.45 -0.01
N ILE A 21 -3.81 -4.70 -1.02
CA ILE A 21 -4.42 -3.39 -0.84
C ILE A 21 -5.92 -3.59 -0.63
N GLY A 22 -6.40 -3.31 0.58
CA GLY A 22 -7.78 -3.56 0.99
C GLY A 22 -8.74 -2.47 0.52
N SER A 23 -8.93 -1.44 1.35
CA SER A 23 -9.90 -0.38 1.11
C SER A 23 -9.42 0.98 1.58
N LEU A 24 -9.96 2.03 0.96
CA LEU A 24 -9.86 3.40 1.43
C LEU A 24 -11.10 3.72 2.26
N GLU A 25 -10.89 4.04 3.53
CA GLU A 25 -11.95 4.45 4.44
C GLU A 25 -11.98 5.96 4.62
N GLY A 26 -13.16 6.53 4.81
CA GLY A 26 -13.36 7.96 5.02
C GLY A 26 -14.82 8.37 4.90
N SER A 27 -15.06 9.67 4.96
CA SER A 27 -16.41 10.24 4.90
C SER A 27 -16.67 10.91 3.56
N THR A 28 -17.68 10.46 2.82
CA THR A 28 -18.09 11.05 1.54
C THR A 28 -18.44 12.54 1.68
N SER A 29 -19.05 12.94 2.78
CA SER A 29 -19.37 14.34 3.07
C SER A 29 -18.16 15.28 3.18
N LEU A 30 -16.97 14.74 3.48
CA LEU A 30 -15.72 15.50 3.52
C LEU A 30 -15.05 15.54 2.14
N LEU A 31 -15.22 14.49 1.35
CA LEU A 31 -14.76 14.40 -0.03
C LEU A 31 -15.45 15.43 -0.93
N ASP A 32 -16.77 15.54 -0.84
CA ASP A 32 -17.57 16.48 -1.64
C ASP A 32 -17.19 17.95 -1.39
N LYS A 33 -16.57 18.23 -0.24
CA LYS A 33 -16.09 19.56 0.15
C LYS A 33 -14.60 19.77 -0.14
N SER A 34 -13.89 18.75 -0.62
CA SER A 34 -12.46 18.80 -0.86
C SER A 34 -12.14 19.39 -2.23
N TYR A 35 -11.34 20.45 -2.27
CA TYR A 35 -10.80 20.99 -3.53
C TYR A 35 -9.72 20.11 -4.16
N ARG A 36 -9.24 19.09 -3.43
CA ARG A 36 -8.17 18.19 -3.87
C ARG A 36 -8.70 17.03 -4.68
N VAL A 37 -9.86 16.51 -4.30
CA VAL A 37 -10.52 15.39 -4.98
C VAL A 37 -11.54 15.97 -5.95
N VAL A 38 -11.40 15.62 -7.22
CA VAL A 38 -12.23 16.14 -8.32
C VAL A 38 -12.93 15.01 -9.04
N GLY A 39 -12.26 13.88 -9.26
CA GLY A 39 -12.82 12.75 -9.99
C GLY A 39 -13.55 11.73 -9.10
N GLY A 40 -13.04 11.52 -7.88
CA GLY A 40 -13.53 10.45 -7.00
C GLY A 40 -13.13 9.05 -7.47
N ASN A 41 -12.18 8.96 -8.40
CA ASN A 41 -11.68 7.69 -8.95
C ASN A 41 -10.26 7.45 -8.42
N PHE A 42 -10.16 6.56 -7.45
CA PHE A 42 -8.90 6.37 -6.73
C PHE A 42 -8.09 5.18 -7.23
N PHE A 43 -6.77 5.34 -7.21
CA PHE A 43 -5.83 4.23 -7.25
C PHE A 43 -4.63 4.51 -6.34
N ILE A 44 -3.93 3.45 -5.94
CA ILE A 44 -2.76 3.53 -5.07
C ILE A 44 -1.53 3.06 -5.85
N THR A 45 -0.43 3.80 -5.71
CA THR A 45 0.90 3.32 -6.12
C THR A 45 1.70 2.94 -4.89
N ALA A 46 2.24 1.73 -4.83
CA ALA A 46 3.16 1.29 -3.79
C ALA A 46 4.59 1.23 -4.33
N SER A 47 5.55 1.73 -3.54
CA SER A 47 6.98 1.70 -3.82
C SER A 47 7.73 1.21 -2.59
N VAL A 48 8.82 0.47 -2.78
CA VAL A 48 9.72 0.10 -1.68
C VAL A 48 10.88 1.09 -1.62
N TYR A 49 11.23 1.51 -0.41
CA TYR A 49 12.41 2.30 -0.13
C TYR A 49 13.32 1.52 0.82
N CYS A 50 14.62 1.61 0.57
CA CYS A 50 15.70 0.99 1.34
C CYS A 50 16.86 1.98 1.37
N ASN A 51 17.46 2.23 2.54
CA ASN A 51 18.52 3.23 2.70
C ASN A 51 18.15 4.61 2.12
N LYS A 52 16.89 5.04 2.33
CA LYS A 52 16.32 6.30 1.81
C LYS A 52 16.30 6.41 0.27
N ARG A 53 16.49 5.32 -0.46
CA ARG A 53 16.42 5.26 -1.93
C ARG A 53 15.29 4.33 -2.34
N ARG A 54 14.59 4.69 -3.42
CA ARG A 54 13.58 3.81 -4.00
C ARG A 54 14.27 2.60 -4.63
N VAL A 55 13.80 1.40 -4.31
CA VAL A 55 14.26 0.14 -4.91
C VAL A 55 13.12 -0.48 -5.71
N GLY A 56 13.43 -0.96 -6.91
CA GLY A 56 12.43 -1.42 -7.87
C GLY A 56 11.60 -0.29 -8.49
N VAL A 57 10.51 -0.68 -9.17
CA VAL A 57 9.56 0.24 -9.79
C VAL A 57 8.27 0.34 -8.96
N PRO A 58 7.62 1.51 -8.91
CA PRO A 58 6.30 1.64 -8.31
C PRO A 58 5.30 0.72 -9.02
N VAL A 59 4.39 0.12 -8.25
CA VAL A 59 3.29 -0.71 -8.78
C VAL A 59 1.96 -0.10 -8.38
N SER A 60 1.05 0.01 -9.34
CA SER A 60 -0.29 0.55 -9.14
C SER A 60 -1.30 -0.57 -8.87
N THR A 61 -2.32 -0.23 -8.10
CA THR A 61 -3.58 -0.98 -8.05
C THR A 61 -4.32 -0.89 -9.38
N SER A 62 -5.19 -1.87 -9.63
CA SER A 62 -6.14 -1.82 -10.73
C SER A 62 -7.17 -0.73 -10.50
N TYR A 63 -7.72 -0.20 -11.58
CA TYR A 63 -8.91 0.65 -11.47
C TYR A 63 -10.12 -0.19 -11.06
N LYS A 64 -10.88 0.26 -10.06
CA LYS A 64 -12.18 -0.30 -9.67
C LYS A 64 -13.20 0.82 -9.52
N SER A 65 -14.46 0.53 -9.80
CA SER A 65 -15.53 1.51 -9.59
C SER A 65 -15.79 1.71 -8.10
N PRO A 66 -16.10 2.95 -7.65
CA PRO A 66 -16.46 3.19 -6.26
C PRO A 66 -17.65 2.33 -5.80
N PRO A 67 -17.66 1.85 -4.55
CA PRO A 67 -18.75 1.03 -4.04
C PRO A 67 -20.05 1.83 -3.95
N SER A 68 -21.15 1.26 -4.44
CA SER A 68 -22.45 1.95 -4.54
C SER A 68 -23.17 2.19 -3.21
N HIS A 69 -22.84 1.43 -2.15
CA HIS A 69 -23.67 1.34 -0.93
C HIS A 69 -22.93 1.46 0.40
N VAL A 70 -21.69 1.98 0.45
CA VAL A 70 -20.94 2.05 1.72
C VAL A 70 -20.63 3.49 2.11
N ARG A 71 -21.13 3.92 3.28
CA ARG A 71 -21.00 5.30 3.79
C ARG A 71 -19.58 5.64 4.27
N THR A 72 -18.81 4.63 4.65
CA THR A 72 -17.48 4.76 5.28
C THR A 72 -16.34 4.23 4.43
N THR A 73 -16.64 3.43 3.40
CA THR A 73 -15.65 2.88 2.47
C THR A 73 -15.76 3.64 1.17
N LEU A 74 -14.76 4.46 0.89
CA LEU A 74 -14.69 5.31 -0.29
C LEU A 74 -14.26 4.53 -1.52
N HIS A 75 -13.44 3.50 -1.31
CA HIS A 75 -12.95 2.64 -2.37
C HIS A 75 -12.56 1.27 -1.82
N SER A 76 -12.72 0.20 -2.60
CA SER A 76 -12.27 -1.14 -2.24
C SER A 76 -11.55 -1.75 -3.42
N TRP A 77 -10.27 -2.08 -3.23
CA TRP A 77 -9.45 -2.79 -4.21
C TRP A 77 -9.47 -4.27 -3.91
N ASP A 78 -9.19 -4.66 -2.67
CA ASP A 78 -9.04 -6.05 -2.26
C ASP A 78 -8.15 -6.88 -3.22
N GLU A 79 -7.01 -6.31 -3.61
CA GLU A 79 -6.14 -6.90 -4.63
C GLU A 79 -4.72 -7.12 -4.12
N TRP A 80 -4.10 -8.21 -4.58
CA TRP A 80 -2.70 -8.48 -4.36
C TRP A 80 -1.86 -7.80 -5.43
N ILE A 81 -0.92 -6.95 -5.00
CA ILE A 81 0.12 -6.39 -5.85
C ILE A 81 1.46 -7.02 -5.50
N LEU A 82 2.23 -7.32 -6.55
CA LEU A 82 3.57 -7.89 -6.47
C LEU A 82 4.59 -6.79 -6.74
N LEU A 83 5.42 -6.45 -5.75
CA LEU A 83 6.51 -5.51 -5.94
C LEU A 83 7.73 -6.26 -6.52
N PRO A 84 8.42 -5.71 -7.53
CA PRO A 84 9.52 -6.39 -8.22
C PRO A 84 10.83 -6.25 -7.43
N ILE A 85 10.83 -6.72 -6.19
CA ILE A 85 11.97 -6.75 -5.28
C ILE A 85 11.84 -7.95 -4.34
N LYS A 86 12.91 -8.72 -4.17
CA LYS A 86 12.92 -9.87 -3.27
C LYS A 86 13.05 -9.46 -1.82
N ILE A 87 12.48 -10.24 -0.91
CA ILE A 87 12.62 -9.99 0.54
C ILE A 87 14.09 -10.11 0.96
N SER A 88 14.87 -11.01 0.35
CA SER A 88 16.30 -11.19 0.60
C SER A 88 17.18 -10.00 0.19
N GLU A 89 16.68 -9.09 -0.65
CA GLU A 89 17.40 -7.90 -1.12
C GLU A 89 17.15 -6.67 -0.22
N LEU A 90 16.33 -6.80 0.81
CA LEU A 90 15.91 -5.70 1.67
C LEU A 90 16.69 -5.64 2.98
N SER A 91 17.09 -4.43 3.35
CA SER A 91 17.62 -4.12 4.68
C SER A 91 16.50 -3.86 5.69
N LEU A 92 16.83 -3.93 6.98
CA LEU A 92 15.87 -3.77 8.08
C LEU A 92 15.22 -2.37 8.15
N ASP A 93 15.82 -1.35 7.55
CA ASP A 93 15.24 0.00 7.45
C ASP A 93 14.24 0.14 6.29
N SER A 94 14.00 -0.92 5.52
CA SER A 94 13.12 -0.86 4.37
C SER A 94 11.68 -0.56 4.76
N PHE A 95 11.01 0.26 3.95
CA PHE A 95 9.62 0.66 4.15
C PHE A 95 8.87 0.74 2.82
N ILE A 96 7.56 0.54 2.89
CA ILE A 96 6.66 0.79 1.77
C ILE A 96 6.20 2.22 1.85
N HIS A 97 6.24 2.90 0.70
CA HIS A 97 5.64 4.21 0.48
C HIS A 97 4.44 4.03 -0.44
N ALA A 98 3.26 4.35 0.07
CA ALA A 98 2.00 4.28 -0.67
C ALA A 98 1.51 5.69 -0.97
N CYS A 99 1.20 5.97 -2.23
CA CYS A 99 0.60 7.23 -2.67
C CYS A 99 -0.82 6.97 -3.18
N LEU A 100 -1.75 7.80 -2.73
CA LEU A 100 -3.14 7.84 -3.20
C LEU A 100 -3.26 8.89 -4.31
N TRP A 101 -3.87 8.48 -5.41
CA TRP A 101 -4.12 9.30 -6.58
C TRP A 101 -5.62 9.37 -6.87
N ASP A 102 -6.07 10.50 -7.39
CA ASP A 102 -7.41 10.71 -7.92
C ASP A 102 -7.33 10.98 -9.43
N VAL A 103 -8.23 10.40 -10.21
CA VAL A 103 -8.30 10.59 -11.66
C VAL A 103 -9.62 11.27 -11.99
N SER A 104 -9.55 12.46 -12.56
CA SER A 104 -10.72 13.18 -13.07
C SER A 104 -11.05 12.77 -14.51
N ASP A 105 -12.11 13.36 -15.06
CA ASP A 105 -12.50 13.19 -16.46
C ASP A 105 -11.41 13.65 -17.45
N SER A 106 -10.43 14.45 -17.02
CA SER A 106 -9.28 14.83 -17.87
C SER A 106 -8.23 13.72 -18.01
N LEU A 107 -8.42 12.58 -17.36
CA LEU A 107 -7.49 11.43 -17.29
C LEU A 107 -6.14 11.74 -16.62
N ASP A 108 -5.99 12.93 -16.05
CA ASP A 108 -4.79 13.30 -15.31
C ASP A 108 -4.84 12.77 -13.88
N ALA A 109 -3.85 11.95 -13.52
CA ALA A 109 -3.70 11.47 -12.15
C ALA A 109 -3.18 12.59 -11.23
N ARG A 110 -3.99 12.97 -10.24
CA ARG A 110 -3.67 13.99 -9.25
C ARG A 110 -3.27 13.34 -7.92
N PHE A 111 -2.13 13.74 -7.38
CA PHE A 111 -1.70 13.29 -6.06
C PHE A 111 -2.62 13.84 -4.96
N ILE A 112 -3.12 12.97 -4.09
CA ILE A 112 -4.00 13.33 -2.98
C ILE A 112 -3.27 13.27 -1.65
N ALA A 113 -2.69 12.11 -1.35
CA ALA A 113 -2.07 11.82 -0.06
C ALA A 113 -1.03 10.71 -0.20
N HIS A 114 -0.21 10.55 0.83
CA HIS A 114 0.72 9.43 0.94
C HIS A 114 0.83 8.96 2.38
N SER A 115 1.24 7.71 2.55
CA SER A 115 1.58 7.15 3.85
C SER A 115 2.72 6.17 3.69
N SER A 116 3.33 5.77 4.80
CA SER A 116 4.45 4.83 4.77
C SER A 116 4.42 3.87 5.95
N VAL A 117 4.94 2.67 5.74
CA VAL A 117 5.00 1.62 6.76
C VAL A 117 6.30 0.84 6.66
N SER A 118 6.95 0.64 7.82
CA SER A 118 8.17 -0.17 7.87
C SER A 118 7.86 -1.62 7.55
N LEU A 119 8.68 -2.25 6.69
CA LEU A 119 8.52 -3.68 6.38
C LEU A 119 8.94 -4.54 7.56
N PHE A 120 9.96 -4.12 8.30
CA PHE A 120 10.44 -4.82 9.48
C PHE A 120 10.00 -4.10 10.76
N SER A 121 9.73 -4.88 11.80
CA SER A 121 9.48 -4.37 13.16
C SER A 121 10.79 -3.90 13.79
N LYS A 122 10.69 -3.21 14.94
CA LYS A 122 11.88 -2.82 15.73
C LYS A 122 12.74 -4.01 16.19
N ARG A 123 12.19 -5.23 16.15
CA ARG A 123 12.89 -6.49 16.48
C ARG A 123 13.52 -7.17 15.26
N GLY A 124 13.46 -6.55 14.08
CA GLY A 124 14.00 -7.12 12.84
C GLY A 124 13.13 -8.19 12.18
N VAL A 125 11.89 -8.39 12.66
CA VAL A 125 10.95 -9.36 12.09
C VAL A 125 10.10 -8.71 10.99
N LEU A 126 9.97 -9.36 9.83
CA LEU A 126 9.10 -8.93 8.74
C LEU A 126 7.65 -8.84 9.24
N ARG A 127 6.99 -7.69 9.00
CA ARG A 127 5.61 -7.49 9.40
C ARG A 127 4.68 -8.28 8.49
N THR A 128 3.71 -8.94 9.10
CA THR A 128 2.63 -9.67 8.43
C THR A 128 1.29 -9.24 9.01
N GLY A 129 0.21 -9.53 8.28
CA GLY A 129 -1.15 -9.18 8.68
C GLY A 129 -1.63 -7.82 8.18
N THR A 130 -2.75 -7.37 8.72
CA THR A 130 -3.46 -6.17 8.27
C THR A 130 -2.95 -4.93 8.98
N ILE A 131 -2.59 -3.90 8.21
CA ILE A 131 -2.11 -2.62 8.74
C ILE A 131 -2.98 -1.50 8.16
N ALA A 132 -3.59 -0.71 9.04
CA ALA A 132 -4.27 0.52 8.65
C ALA A 132 -3.25 1.66 8.55
N LEU A 133 -3.14 2.24 7.35
CA LEU A 133 -2.34 3.44 7.11
C LEU A 133 -3.21 4.68 7.33
N LYS A 134 -2.63 5.69 7.97
CA LYS A 134 -3.27 7.01 8.21
C LYS A 134 -2.58 8.07 7.37
#